data_AF-A0A0P9PLR9-F1
#
_entry.id   AF-A0A0P9PLR9-F1
#
_cell.length_a   1.000
_cell.length_b   1.000
_cell.length_c   1.000
_cell.angle_alpha   90.00
_cell.angle_beta   90.00
_cell.angle_gamma   90.00
#
_symmetry.space_group_name_H-M   'P 1'
#
loop_
_entity.id
_entity.type
_entity.pdbx_description
1 polymer ?
#
loop_
_entity_poly.entity_id
_entity_poly.type
_entity_poly.pdbx_seq_one_letter_code
_entity_poly.pdbx_strand_id
1 'polypeptide(L)' 'MGSSFNGLVGLIILALDIWAIINVLKSGAETGKKILWVLLIVLLPVVGLIIWAILGPRGNVRI' A
#
# COMPACT_ATOMS: atom_id res chain seq x y z
N MET A 1 -13.02 -24.80 13.15
CA MET A 1 -12.03 -24.89 12.05
C MET A 1 -12.29 -23.73 11.07
N GLY A 2 -11.92 -22.50 11.43
CA GLY A 2 -12.26 -21.28 10.67
C GLY A 2 -11.08 -20.33 10.44
N SER A 3 -9.86 -20.84 10.51
CA SER A 3 -8.62 -20.05 10.54
C SER A 3 -7.96 -19.85 9.17
N SER A 4 -8.16 -20.75 8.20
CA SER A 4 -7.44 -20.69 6.92
C SER A 4 -7.82 -19.48 6.06
N PHE A 5 -9.08 -19.08 6.06
CA PHE A 5 -9.57 -17.94 5.28
C PHE A 5 -9.05 -16.60 5.81
N ASN A 6 -8.99 -16.41 7.14
CA ASN A 6 -8.48 -15.18 7.75
C ASN A 6 -6.97 -15.00 7.52
N GLY A 7 -6.19 -16.09 7.55
CA GLY A 7 -4.76 -16.03 7.26
C GLY A 7 -4.47 -15.68 5.79
N LEU A 8 -5.24 -16.23 4.85
CA LEU A 8 -5.14 -15.91 3.42
C LEU A 8 -5.47 -14.45 3.13
N VAL A 9 -6.52 -13.91 3.72
CA VAL A 9 -6.90 -12.50 3.57
C VAL A 9 -5.81 -11.58 4.12
N GLY A 10 -5.25 -11.90 5.30
CA GLY A 10 -4.13 -11.13 5.87
C GLY A 10 -2.88 -11.15 4.98
N LEU A 11 -2.56 -12.30 4.36
CA LEU A 11 -1.44 -12.40 3.41
C LEU A 11 -1.66 -11.58 2.14
N ILE A 12 -2.89 -11.54 1.61
CA ILE A 12 -3.23 -10.71 0.46
C ILE A 12 -3.05 -9.23 0.80
N ILE A 13 -3.56 -8.80 1.95
CA ILE A 13 -3.42 -7.41 2.41
C ILE A 13 -1.94 -7.06 2.54
N LEU A 14 -1.14 -7.91 3.20
CA LEU A 14 0.30 -7.69 3.33
C LEU A 14 1.02 -7.58 1.96
N ALA A 15 0.67 -8.44 1.00
CA ALA A 15 1.23 -8.38 -0.35
C ALA A 15 0.86 -7.07 -1.06
N LEU A 16 -0.39 -6.62 -0.89
CA LEU A 16 -0.86 -5.34 -1.42
C LEU A 16 -0.16 -4.16 -0.74
N ASP A 17 0.05 -4.19 0.57
CA ASP A 17 0.76 -3.14 1.32
C ASP A 17 2.17 -2.95 0.77
N ILE A 18 2.89 -4.05 0.55
CA ILE A 18 4.24 -4.02 -0.05
C ILE A 18 4.19 -3.42 -1.46
N TRP A 19 3.23 -3.84 -2.28
CA TRP A 19 3.05 -3.30 -3.62
C TRP A 19 2.74 -1.80 -3.61
N ALA A 20 1.88 -1.34 -2.70
CA ALA A 20 1.54 0.06 -2.51
C ALA A 20 2.78 0.88 -2.14
N ILE A 21 3.57 0.41 -1.16
CA ILE A 21 4.82 1.06 -0.74
C ILE A 21 5.80 1.17 -1.91
N ILE A 22 6.00 0.09 -2.69
CA ILE A 22 6.89 0.11 -3.85
C ILE A 22 6.44 1.17 -4.87
N ASN A 23 5.12 1.29 -5.12
CA ASN A 23 4.60 2.30 -6.02
C ASN A 23 4.80 3.73 -5.48
N VAL A 24 4.59 3.96 -4.18
CA VAL A 24 4.87 5.24 -3.53
C VAL A 24 6.35 5.60 -3.68
N LEU A 25 7.25 4.66 -3.44
CA LEU A 25 8.70 4.86 -3.56
C LEU A 25 9.13 5.12 -5.00
N LYS A 26 8.53 4.42 -5.98
CA LYS A 26 8.76 4.63 -7.41
C LYS A 26 8.08 5.88 -7.97
N SER A 27 7.15 6.49 -7.23
CA SER A 27 6.50 7.72 -7.68
C SER A 27 7.49 8.89 -7.74
N GLY A 28 7.23 9.85 -8.63
CA GLY A 28 7.98 11.11 -8.70
C GLY A 28 7.61 12.11 -7.59
N ALA A 29 6.84 11.69 -6.57
CA ALA A 29 6.44 12.56 -5.47
C ALA A 29 7.65 12.95 -4.60
N GLU A 30 7.59 14.14 -4.01
CA GLU A 30 8.61 14.59 -3.05
C GLU A 30 8.78 13.61 -1.89
N THR A 31 10.00 13.53 -1.35
CA THR A 31 10.37 12.64 -0.25
C THR A 31 9.43 12.76 0.97
N GLY A 32 9.01 13.97 1.34
CA GLY A 32 8.07 14.18 2.46
C GLY A 32 6.70 13.55 2.21
N LYS A 33 6.17 13.63 0.98
CA LYS A 33 4.90 13.00 0.61
C LYS A 33 5.02 11.47 0.56
N LYS A 34 6.17 10.95 0.09
CA LYS A 34 6.44 9.50 0.13
C LYS A 34 6.38 8.96 1.54
N ILE A 35 7.07 9.62 2.48
CA ILE A 35 7.11 9.20 3.87
C ILE A 35 5.71 9.23 4.49
N LEU A 36 4.93 10.29 4.24
CA LEU A 36 3.56 10.39 4.75
C LEU A 36 2.67 9.24 4.25
N TRP A 37 2.77 8.90 2.96
CA TRP A 37 2.01 7.80 2.37
C TRP A 37 2.43 6.43 2.92
N VAL A 38 3.73 6.18 3.06
CA VAL A 38 4.24 4.94 3.66
C VAL A 38 3.77 4.83 5.12
N LEU A 39 3.86 5.91 5.89
CA LEU A 39 3.42 5.92 7.28
C LEU A 39 1.92 5.64 7.41
N LEU A 40 1.11 6.20 6.50
CA LEU A 40 -0.34 6.00 6.44
C LEU A 40 -0.69 4.54 6.11
N ILE A 41 -0.01 3.93 5.15
CA ILE A 41 -0.20 2.51 4.79
C ILE A 41 0.21 1.61 5.96
N VAL A 42 1.36 1.85 6.59
CA VAL A 42 1.85 1.01 7.70
C VAL A 42 1.00 1.12 8.97
N LEU A 43 0.53 2.32 9.33
CA LEU A 43 -0.32 2.52 10.51
C LEU A 43 -1.73 1.97 10.32
N LEU A 44 -2.23 2.02 9.10
CA LEU A 44 -3.59 1.66 8.74
C LEU A 44 -3.53 0.78 7.49
N PRO A 45 -3.20 -0.52 7.58
CA PRO A 45 -2.96 -1.36 6.40
C PRO A 45 -4.17 -1.41 5.48
N VAL A 46 -5.35 -1.71 6.02
CA VAL A 46 -6.58 -1.82 5.20
C VAL A 46 -7.05 -0.46 4.68
N VAL A 47 -7.20 0.53 5.56
CA VAL A 47 -7.72 1.86 5.18
C VAL A 47 -6.70 2.62 4.33
N GLY A 48 -5.42 2.50 4.67
CA GLY A 48 -4.32 3.11 3.95
C GLY A 48 -4.13 2.53 2.57
N LEU A 49 -4.28 1.21 2.40
CA LEU A 49 -4.37 0.60 1.07
C LEU A 49 -5.53 1.12 0.25
N ILE A 50 -6.72 1.26 0.84
CA ILE A 50 -7.91 1.77 0.13
C ILE A 50 -7.69 3.22 -0.31
N ILE A 51 -7.20 4.07 0.60
CA ILE A 51 -6.92 5.49 0.29
C ILE A 51 -5.82 5.59 -0.77
N TRP A 52 -4.77 4.79 -0.67
CA TRP A 52 -3.71 4.74 -1.66
C TRP A 52 -4.19 4.20 -3.01
N ALA A 53 -5.09 3.23 -3.02
CA ALA A 53 -5.68 2.72 -4.25
C ALA A 53 -6.45 3.80 -5.02
N ILE A 54 -7.07 4.77 -4.34
CA ILE A 54 -7.88 5.82 -4.99
C ILE A 54 -7.03 7.07 -5.29
N LEU A 55 -6.25 7.54 -4.31
CA LEU A 55 -5.58 8.84 -4.31
C LEU A 55 -4.05 8.73 -4.23
N GLY A 56 -3.54 7.52 -4.09
CA GLY A 56 -2.12 7.27 -3.88
C GLY A 56 -1.27 7.69 -5.07
N PRO A 57 -0.06 8.21 -4.81
CA PRO A 57 0.87 8.57 -5.87
C PRO A 57 1.32 7.28 -6.56
N ARG A 58 0.75 7.02 -7.73
CA ARG A 58 1.14 5.89 -8.58
C ARG A 58 2.38 6.29 -9.34
N GLY A 59 3.44 5.48 -9.24
CA GLY A 59 4.57 5.62 -10.15
C GLY A 59 4.07 5.42 -11.57
N ASN A 60 4.37 6.36 -12.47
CA ASN A 60 4.09 6.20 -13.88
C ASN A 60 5.01 5.08 -14.40
N VAL A 61 4.55 3.82 -14.32
CA VAL A 61 5.17 2.70 -15.03
C VAL A 61 4.86 2.95 -16.51
N ARG A 62 5.69 3.78 -17.14
CA ARG A 62 5.71 3.90 -18.59
C ARG A 62 6.26 2.57 -19.10
N ILE A 63 5.37 1.65 -19.46
CA ILE A 63 5.67 0.56 -20.37
C ILE A 63 5.95 1.12 -21.76
#